data_AF-A0A397T7U7-F1
#
_entry.id   AF-A0A397T7U7-F1
#
_cell.length_a   1.000
_cell.length_b   1.000
_cell.length_c   1.000
_cell.angle_alpha   90.00
_cell.angle_beta   90.00
_cell.angle_gamma   90.00
#
_symmetry.space_group_name_H-M   'P 1'
#
loop_
_entity.id
_entity.type
_entity.pdbx_description
1 polymer ?
#
loop_
_entity_poly.entity_id
_entity_poly.type
_entity_poly.pdbx_seq_one_letter_code
_entity_poly.pdbx_strand_id
1 'polypeptide(L)'
;MLKNEELNLETTTKNMKKRSYRIKNFLEELLTLEIINKRNVNENNNRCMRCKMDNESWNHVWECDMNSFTLYDIVNGNILKNIENLKKKNIYVNKDWWMDRIIKILLDKSTIKANQLIIHECIKGIFNKRLTEMKQNKDIKVEMEKLIEGIAIGTKEKIWNEWCGKINKIEKYIDNKKEINHNKNVTKSKLKKTKEEITNHIELEEKLTRLAKNNLARNNKKLMSKVIADRYIDHLITQQENVNKIWTTTYIYMISLENI
;
A
#
# COMPACT_ATOMS: atom_id res chain seq x y z
N MET A 1 -27.21 -17.24 -3.72
CA MET A 1 -26.89 -18.08 -4.90
C MET A 1 -25.51 -17.68 -5.43
N LEU A 2 -24.47 -18.40 -4.99
CA LEU A 2 -23.08 -18.31 -5.46
C LEU A 2 -22.97 -18.98 -6.83
N LYS A 3 -23.60 -18.40 -7.86
CA LYS A 3 -23.70 -19.04 -9.17
C LYS A 3 -22.51 -18.66 -10.07
N ASN A 4 -21.59 -19.62 -10.19
CA ASN A 4 -20.96 -20.05 -11.44
C ASN A 4 -19.61 -19.47 -11.88
N GLU A 5 -18.69 -19.15 -10.97
CA GLU A 5 -17.26 -18.96 -11.35
C GLU A 5 -16.27 -19.87 -10.59
N GLU A 6 -16.74 -20.86 -9.83
CA GLU A 6 -15.90 -21.95 -9.29
C GLU A 6 -15.81 -23.17 -10.23
N LEU A 7 -16.31 -23.05 -11.46
CA LEU A 7 -16.40 -24.17 -12.41
C LEU A 7 -15.19 -24.29 -13.36
N ASN A 8 -13.99 -23.93 -12.87
CA ASN A 8 -12.74 -24.40 -13.45
C ASN A 8 -11.87 -24.91 -12.31
N LEU A 9 -12.13 -26.16 -11.92
CA LEU A 9 -11.35 -26.97 -11.00
C LEU A 9 -9.99 -27.38 -11.62
N GLU A 10 -9.35 -26.50 -12.38
CA GLU A 10 -8.00 -26.71 -12.87
C GLU A 10 -7.01 -26.29 -11.78
N THR A 11 -6.45 -27.30 -11.12
CA THR A 11 -5.34 -27.25 -10.15
C THR A 11 -4.02 -26.85 -10.81
N THR A 12 -4.04 -25.91 -11.74
CA THR A 12 -2.79 -25.37 -12.29
C THR A 12 -2.01 -24.67 -11.17
N THR A 13 -0.68 -24.81 -11.20
CA THR A 13 0.23 -24.19 -10.23
C THR A 13 0.01 -22.67 -10.12
N LYS A 14 -0.40 -22.02 -11.22
CA LYS A 14 -0.71 -20.58 -11.26
C LYS A 14 -1.97 -20.24 -10.45
N ASN A 15 -3.05 -21.03 -10.59
CA ASN A 15 -4.28 -20.85 -9.82
C ASN A 15 -4.03 -21.07 -8.32
N MET A 16 -3.26 -22.08 -7.96
CA MET A 16 -2.87 -22.33 -6.56
C MET A 16 -2.08 -21.16 -5.96
N LYS A 17 -1.09 -20.62 -6.69
CA LYS A 17 -0.32 -19.45 -6.24
C LYS A 17 -1.19 -18.21 -6.06
N LYS A 18 -2.15 -17.98 -6.97
CA LYS A 18 -3.08 -16.85 -6.88
C LYS A 18 -3.99 -16.99 -5.66
N ARG A 19 -4.53 -18.20 -5.41
CA ARG A 19 -5.37 -18.49 -4.23
C ARG A 19 -4.59 -18.37 -2.92
N SER A 20 -3.39 -18.93 -2.85
CA SER A 20 -2.51 -18.83 -1.67
C SER A 20 -2.16 -17.38 -1.34
N TYR A 21 -1.85 -16.56 -2.37
CA TYR A 21 -1.63 -15.13 -2.18
C TYR A 21 -2.87 -14.44 -1.59
N ARG A 22 -4.06 -14.66 -2.16
CA ARG A 22 -5.30 -14.08 -1.65
C ARG A 22 -5.57 -14.44 -0.19
N ILE A 23 -5.39 -15.72 0.18
CA ILE A 23 -5.58 -16.20 1.56
C ILE A 23 -4.59 -15.53 2.51
N LYS A 24 -3.29 -15.55 2.19
CA LYS A 24 -2.27 -14.91 3.04
C LYS A 24 -2.46 -13.40 3.15
N ASN A 25 -2.87 -12.74 2.06
CA ASN A 25 -3.17 -11.31 2.04
C ASN A 25 -4.41 -10.99 2.91
N PHE A 26 -5.42 -11.85 2.87
CA PHE A 26 -6.61 -11.73 3.70
C PHE A 26 -6.30 -11.89 5.20
N LEU A 27 -5.49 -12.90 5.54
CA LEU A 27 -5.03 -13.19 6.89
C LEU A 27 -3.91 -12.25 7.37
N GLU A 28 -3.42 -11.37 6.49
CA GLU A 28 -2.31 -10.43 6.78
C GLU A 28 -1.01 -11.16 7.18
N GLU A 29 -0.79 -12.35 6.61
CA GLU A 29 0.35 -13.25 6.87
C GLU A 29 1.49 -13.09 5.86
N LEU A 30 1.36 -12.21 4.85
CA LEU A 30 2.48 -11.95 3.96
C LEU A 30 3.60 -11.26 4.74
N LEU A 31 4.86 -11.56 4.41
CA LEU A 31 6.02 -10.96 5.07
C LEU A 31 5.95 -9.43 4.98
N THR A 32 6.03 -8.73 6.11
CA THR A 32 6.33 -7.29 6.23
C THR A 32 7.65 -7.12 6.98
N LEU A 33 8.25 -5.92 6.99
CA LEU A 33 9.43 -5.69 7.85
C LEU A 33 9.11 -5.90 9.34
N GLU A 34 7.89 -5.58 9.77
CA GLU A 34 7.43 -5.92 11.12
C GLU A 34 7.55 -7.43 11.39
N ILE A 35 7.11 -8.27 10.46
CA ILE A 35 7.18 -9.74 10.59
C ILE A 35 8.62 -10.25 10.47
N ILE A 36 9.44 -9.66 9.59
CA ILE A 36 10.86 -10.03 9.41
C ILE A 36 11.68 -9.70 10.65
N ASN A 37 11.49 -8.53 11.23
CA ASN A 37 12.22 -8.09 12.42
C ASN A 37 11.83 -8.92 13.66
N LYS A 38 10.55 -9.30 13.80
CA LYS A 38 10.11 -10.24 14.85
C LYS A 38 10.84 -11.59 14.77
N ARG A 39 11.25 -12.05 13.59
CA ARG A 39 11.95 -13.33 13.38
C ARG A 39 13.46 -13.26 13.63
N ASN A 40 14.09 -12.10 13.48
CA ASN A 40 15.55 -11.99 13.45
C ASN A 40 16.19 -11.50 14.78
N VAL A 41 15.42 -11.23 15.83
CA VAL A 41 15.87 -10.81 17.20
C VAL A 41 16.80 -9.57 17.22
N ASN A 42 17.12 -8.99 16.06
CA ASN A 42 18.02 -7.86 15.90
C ASN A 42 17.27 -6.65 15.32
N GLU A 43 17.46 -5.55 16.05
CA GLU A 43 17.08 -4.16 15.78
C GLU A 43 15.58 -3.84 15.71
N ASN A 44 15.13 -3.04 16.69
CA ASN A 44 13.83 -2.38 16.82
C ASN A 44 13.46 -1.42 15.66
N ASN A 45 14.17 -1.48 14.53
CA ASN A 45 13.94 -0.57 13.41
C ASN A 45 12.88 -1.15 12.46
N ASN A 46 11.63 -1.08 12.87
CA ASN A 46 10.47 -1.42 12.05
C ASN A 46 10.10 -0.32 11.04
N ARG A 47 10.96 0.67 10.79
CA ARG A 47 10.68 1.73 9.81
C ARG A 47 10.63 1.17 8.39
N CYS A 48 9.68 1.65 7.59
CA CYS A 48 9.54 1.30 6.20
C CYS A 48 10.84 1.50 5.43
N MET A 49 11.25 0.47 4.70
CA MET A 49 12.47 0.56 3.89
C MET A 49 12.38 1.56 2.73
N ARG A 50 11.17 1.96 2.33
CA ARG A 50 10.96 2.94 1.25
C ARG A 50 11.01 4.37 1.79
N CYS A 51 10.14 4.72 2.73
CA CYS A 51 10.07 6.10 3.23
C CYS A 51 11.05 6.39 4.38
N LYS A 52 11.43 5.37 5.17
CA LYS A 52 12.26 5.51 6.39
C LYS A 52 11.66 6.45 7.45
N MET A 53 10.40 6.86 7.30
CA MET A 53 9.69 7.78 8.18
C MET A 53 8.78 7.02 9.15
N ASP A 54 7.84 6.24 8.60
CA ASP A 54 6.84 5.52 9.38
C ASP A 54 7.23 4.07 9.62
N ASN A 55 6.62 3.46 10.63
CA ASN A 55 6.73 2.02 10.87
C ASN A 55 6.00 1.26 9.75
N GLU A 56 6.65 0.22 9.22
CA GLU A 56 6.11 -0.65 8.19
C GLU A 56 5.08 -1.61 8.76
N SER A 57 3.86 -1.11 8.89
CA SER A 57 2.67 -1.92 9.11
C SER A 57 2.13 -2.45 7.78
N TRP A 58 1.21 -3.41 7.88
CA TRP A 58 0.47 -3.90 6.72
C TRP A 58 -0.18 -2.78 5.90
N ASN A 59 -0.85 -1.83 6.56
CA ASN A 59 -1.51 -0.70 5.89
C ASN A 59 -0.48 0.21 5.21
N HIS A 60 0.63 0.50 5.90
CA HIS A 60 1.69 1.32 5.34
C HIS A 60 2.30 0.72 4.07
N VAL A 61 2.31 -0.62 3.92
CA VAL A 61 2.82 -1.24 2.69
C VAL A 61 2.08 -0.72 1.44
N TRP A 62 0.77 -0.54 1.57
CA TRP A 62 -0.13 -0.14 0.47
C TRP A 62 -0.17 1.38 0.28
N GLU A 63 -0.06 2.14 1.37
CA GLU A 63 -0.26 3.59 1.39
C GLU A 63 1.05 4.40 1.36
N CYS A 64 2.22 3.75 1.36
CA CYS A 64 3.51 4.43 1.39
C CYS A 64 3.68 5.43 0.21
N ASP A 65 3.98 6.69 0.53
CA ASP A 65 4.20 7.79 -0.43
C ASP A 65 5.38 7.59 -1.40
N MET A 66 6.24 6.63 -1.08
CA MET A 66 7.41 6.28 -1.90
C MET A 66 7.13 5.12 -2.86
N ASN A 67 5.85 4.74 -3.02
CA ASN A 67 5.43 3.81 -4.06
C ASN A 67 5.49 4.45 -5.45
N SER A 68 5.93 3.67 -6.43
CA SER A 68 5.92 4.09 -7.84
C SER A 68 4.49 4.33 -8.36
N PHE A 69 3.51 3.63 -7.77
CA PHE A 69 2.09 3.80 -8.04
C PHE A 69 1.32 3.92 -6.73
N THR A 70 0.41 4.88 -6.68
CA THR A 70 -0.52 5.01 -5.54
C THR A 70 -1.71 4.08 -5.73
N LEU A 71 -2.44 3.81 -4.64
CA LEU A 71 -3.74 3.15 -4.71
C LEU A 71 -4.71 3.91 -5.61
N TYR A 72 -4.65 5.25 -5.59
CA TYR A 72 -5.46 6.11 -6.44
C TYR A 72 -5.18 5.88 -7.93
N ASP A 73 -3.92 5.82 -8.35
CA ASP A 73 -3.55 5.56 -9.75
C ASP A 73 -4.08 4.22 -10.23
N ILE A 74 -4.02 3.20 -9.37
CA ILE A 74 -4.49 1.85 -9.67
C ILE A 74 -6.02 1.82 -9.76
N VAL A 75 -6.71 2.45 -8.81
CA VAL A 75 -8.18 2.53 -8.80
C VAL A 75 -8.68 3.30 -10.01
N ASN A 76 -8.17 4.49 -10.27
CA ASN A 76 -8.56 5.31 -11.42
C ASN A 76 -8.33 4.58 -12.74
N GLY A 77 -7.16 3.95 -12.91
CA GLY A 77 -6.88 3.16 -14.10
C GLY A 77 -7.89 2.03 -14.31
N ASN A 78 -8.35 1.38 -13.23
CA ASN A 78 -9.36 0.33 -13.32
C ASN A 78 -10.78 0.87 -13.54
N ILE A 79 -11.15 2.02 -12.96
CA ILE A 79 -12.43 2.69 -13.22
C ILE A 79 -12.53 3.09 -14.70
N LEU A 80 -11.48 3.68 -15.27
CA LEU A 80 -11.46 4.06 -16.68
C LEU A 80 -11.63 2.85 -17.61
N LYS A 81 -10.93 1.74 -17.30
CA LYS A 81 -11.10 0.48 -18.03
C LYS A 81 -12.52 -0.09 -17.89
N ASN A 82 -13.10 -0.02 -16.70
CA ASN A 82 -14.48 -0.44 -16.45
C ASN A 82 -15.46 0.35 -17.31
N ILE A 83 -15.33 1.68 -17.37
CA ILE A 83 -16.17 2.54 -18.22
C ILE A 83 -16.01 2.18 -19.70
N GLU A 84 -14.78 1.95 -20.17
CA GLU A 84 -14.53 1.53 -21.55
C GLU A 84 -15.17 0.17 -21.88
N ASN A 85 -15.08 -0.79 -20.96
CA ASN A 85 -15.71 -2.10 -21.14
C ASN A 85 -17.23 -2.02 -21.15
N LEU A 86 -17.83 -1.18 -20.29
CA LEU A 86 -19.27 -0.92 -20.30
C LEU A 86 -19.69 -0.32 -21.65
N LYS A 87 -18.92 0.64 -22.18
CA LYS A 87 -19.16 1.23 -23.50
C LYS A 87 -19.13 0.17 -24.61
N LYS A 88 -18.18 -0.77 -24.58
CA LYS A 88 -18.11 -1.90 -25.53
C LYS A 88 -19.34 -2.82 -25.47
N LYS A 89 -20.04 -2.85 -24.34
CA LYS A 89 -21.30 -3.58 -24.14
C LYS A 89 -22.54 -2.73 -24.42
N ASN A 90 -22.39 -1.57 -25.06
CA ASN A 90 -23.47 -0.59 -25.29
C ASN A 90 -24.11 -0.04 -23.99
N ILE A 91 -23.38 -0.04 -22.88
CA ILE A 91 -23.81 0.56 -21.61
C ILE A 91 -23.05 1.87 -21.42
N TYR A 92 -23.78 2.98 -21.43
CA TYR A 92 -23.21 4.31 -21.27
C TYR A 92 -23.43 4.81 -19.84
N VAL A 93 -22.35 5.28 -19.23
CA VAL A 93 -22.36 5.87 -17.89
C VAL A 93 -21.75 7.27 -17.96
N ASN A 94 -22.27 8.19 -17.15
CA ASN A 94 -21.63 9.49 -16.97
C ASN A 94 -20.29 9.26 -16.24
N LYS A 95 -19.18 9.61 -16.89
CA LYS A 95 -17.82 9.31 -16.41
C LYS A 95 -17.55 9.88 -15.02
N ASP A 96 -17.86 11.17 -14.82
CA ASP A 96 -17.52 11.88 -13.58
C ASP A 96 -18.37 11.35 -12.41
N TRP A 97 -19.67 11.22 -12.63
CA TRP A 97 -20.57 10.62 -11.64
C TRP A 97 -20.19 9.18 -11.30
N TRP A 98 -19.82 8.37 -12.30
CA TRP A 98 -19.43 6.98 -12.09
C TRP A 98 -18.15 6.86 -11.28
N MET A 99 -17.16 7.69 -11.60
CA MET A 99 -15.89 7.75 -10.89
C MET A 99 -16.08 8.19 -9.44
N ASP A 100 -16.79 9.29 -9.21
CA ASP A 100 -17.09 9.80 -7.87
C ASP A 100 -17.87 8.78 -7.04
N ARG A 101 -18.86 8.14 -7.65
CA ARG A 101 -19.69 7.14 -6.97
C ARG A 101 -18.86 5.95 -6.49
N ILE A 102 -17.98 5.42 -7.34
CA ILE A 102 -17.12 4.28 -7.00
C ILE A 102 -16.09 4.69 -5.94
N ILE A 103 -15.44 5.84 -6.10
CA ILE A 103 -14.45 6.34 -5.13
C ILE A 103 -15.10 6.52 -3.76
N LYS A 104 -16.28 7.13 -3.70
CA LYS A 104 -17.03 7.30 -2.44
C LYS A 104 -17.30 5.96 -1.75
N ILE A 105 -17.68 4.92 -2.51
CA ILE A 105 -17.89 3.58 -1.93
C ILE A 105 -16.56 2.99 -1.43
N LEU A 106 -15.48 3.10 -2.20
CA LEU A 106 -14.17 2.55 -1.81
C LEU A 106 -13.62 3.18 -0.52
N LEU A 107 -13.93 4.46 -0.29
CA LEU A 107 -13.52 5.22 0.88
C LEU A 107 -14.46 5.07 2.09
N ASP A 108 -15.60 4.38 1.93
CA ASP A 108 -16.47 4.10 3.07
C ASP A 108 -15.85 3.03 3.98
N LYS A 109 -16.31 3.02 5.24
CA LYS A 109 -15.90 2.04 6.24
C LYS A 109 -16.21 0.61 5.78
N SER A 110 -15.26 -0.29 6.00
CA SER A 110 -15.40 -1.72 5.81
C SER A 110 -16.50 -2.27 6.72
N THR A 111 -17.31 -3.18 6.17
CA THR A 111 -18.31 -3.93 6.93
C THR A 111 -17.73 -5.21 7.55
N ILE A 112 -16.49 -5.56 7.22
CA ILE A 112 -15.83 -6.81 7.59
C ILE A 112 -14.82 -6.58 8.72
N LYS A 113 -14.01 -5.51 8.66
CA LYS A 113 -13.03 -5.17 9.69
C LYS A 113 -13.19 -3.73 10.13
N ALA A 114 -13.22 -3.51 11.44
CA ALA A 114 -13.17 -2.17 12.03
C ALA A 114 -11.89 -1.43 11.62
N ASN A 115 -11.97 -0.11 11.49
CA ASN A 115 -10.85 0.78 11.12
C ASN A 115 -10.22 0.49 9.73
N GLN A 116 -10.91 -0.25 8.86
CA GLN A 116 -10.54 -0.40 7.46
C GLN A 116 -11.58 0.25 6.55
N LEU A 117 -11.16 0.65 5.35
CA LEU A 117 -12.03 1.09 4.26
C LEU A 117 -12.35 -0.06 3.30
N ILE A 118 -13.38 0.09 2.48
CA ILE A 118 -13.76 -0.92 1.47
C ILE A 118 -12.62 -1.16 0.47
N ILE A 119 -11.79 -0.17 0.15
CA ILE A 119 -10.61 -0.39 -0.71
C ILE A 119 -9.67 -1.47 -0.16
N HIS A 120 -9.52 -1.61 1.16
CA HIS A 120 -8.72 -2.68 1.77
C HIS A 120 -9.32 -4.06 1.53
N GLU A 121 -10.64 -4.16 1.47
CA GLU A 121 -11.33 -5.39 1.06
C GLU A 121 -11.02 -5.72 -0.41
N CYS A 122 -11.07 -4.70 -1.29
CA CYS A 122 -10.75 -4.88 -2.70
C CYS A 122 -9.29 -5.28 -2.95
N ILE A 123 -8.33 -4.72 -2.21
CA ILE A 123 -6.91 -5.12 -2.27
C ILE A 123 -6.76 -6.61 -1.88
N LYS A 124 -7.58 -7.09 -0.95
CA LYS A 124 -7.65 -8.50 -0.53
C LYS A 124 -8.38 -9.40 -1.53
N GLY A 125 -8.97 -8.81 -2.58
CA GLY A 125 -9.77 -9.53 -3.56
C GLY A 125 -11.15 -9.93 -3.05
N ILE A 126 -11.67 -9.23 -2.04
CA ILE A 126 -13.01 -9.44 -1.51
C ILE A 126 -14.00 -8.60 -2.32
N PHE A 127 -15.11 -9.23 -2.70
CA PHE A 127 -16.17 -8.57 -3.46
C PHE A 127 -17.17 -7.88 -2.53
N ASN A 128 -17.07 -6.55 -2.44
CA ASN A 128 -18.01 -5.77 -1.66
C ASN A 128 -19.35 -5.59 -2.40
N LYS A 129 -20.45 -5.95 -1.75
CA LYS A 129 -21.81 -5.87 -2.33
C LYS A 129 -22.20 -4.47 -2.78
N ARG A 130 -21.73 -3.42 -2.09
CA ARG A 130 -22.07 -2.03 -2.45
C ARG A 130 -21.51 -1.64 -3.83
N LEU A 131 -20.41 -2.28 -4.24
CA LEU A 131 -19.85 -2.13 -5.59
C LEU A 131 -20.57 -3.04 -6.59
N THR A 132 -20.74 -4.33 -6.27
CA THR A 132 -21.28 -5.31 -7.23
C THR A 132 -22.79 -5.18 -7.44
N GLU A 133 -23.51 -4.57 -6.50
CA GLU A 133 -24.96 -4.34 -6.54
C GLU A 133 -25.29 -2.85 -6.73
N MET A 134 -24.33 -2.06 -7.20
CA MET A 134 -24.50 -0.61 -7.42
C MET A 134 -25.64 -0.28 -8.41
N LYS A 135 -25.93 -1.20 -9.35
CA LYS A 135 -27.05 -1.14 -10.28
C LYS A 135 -27.63 -2.54 -10.48
N GLN A 136 -28.94 -2.62 -10.70
CA GLN A 136 -29.63 -3.86 -11.08
C GLN A 136 -29.40 -4.18 -12.57
N ASN A 137 -28.15 -4.44 -12.94
CA ASN A 137 -27.77 -4.86 -14.28
C ASN A 137 -26.65 -5.91 -14.18
N LYS A 138 -26.87 -7.06 -14.80
CA LYS A 138 -25.96 -8.21 -14.73
C LYS A 138 -24.59 -7.91 -15.35
N ASP A 139 -24.56 -7.18 -16.46
CA ASP A 139 -23.31 -6.78 -17.11
C ASP A 139 -22.51 -5.80 -16.27
N ILE A 140 -23.19 -4.83 -15.64
CA ILE A 140 -22.55 -3.91 -14.70
C ILE A 140 -21.95 -4.69 -13.53
N LYS A 141 -22.68 -5.64 -12.96
CA LYS A 141 -22.19 -6.49 -11.87
C LYS A 141 -20.90 -7.21 -12.26
N VAL A 142 -20.88 -7.87 -13.42
CA VAL A 142 -19.68 -8.57 -13.93
C VAL A 142 -18.51 -7.61 -14.15
N GLU A 143 -18.75 -6.42 -14.71
CA GLU A 143 -17.68 -5.43 -14.90
C GLU A 143 -17.18 -4.83 -13.56
N MET A 144 -18.04 -4.74 -12.54
CA MET A 144 -17.64 -4.34 -11.19
C MET A 144 -16.81 -5.44 -10.49
N GLU A 145 -17.14 -6.71 -10.71
CA GLU A 145 -16.33 -7.84 -10.25
C GLU A 145 -14.93 -7.78 -10.89
N LYS A 146 -14.85 -7.53 -12.20
CA LYS A 146 -13.57 -7.30 -12.89
C LYS A 146 -12.81 -6.08 -12.38
N LEU A 147 -13.50 -5.00 -12.02
CA LEU A 147 -12.88 -3.82 -11.41
C LEU A 147 -12.20 -4.18 -10.09
N ILE A 148 -12.89 -4.92 -9.22
CA ILE A 148 -12.35 -5.37 -7.93
C ILE A 148 -11.13 -6.27 -8.15
N GLU A 149 -11.22 -7.22 -9.08
CA GLU A 149 -10.10 -8.09 -9.42
C GLU A 149 -8.92 -7.29 -10.00
N GLY A 150 -9.18 -6.31 -10.86
CA GLY A 150 -8.18 -5.41 -11.43
C GLY A 150 -7.46 -4.56 -10.38
N ILE A 151 -8.17 -4.13 -9.34
CA ILE A 151 -7.55 -3.46 -8.17
C ILE A 151 -6.63 -4.44 -7.45
N ALA A 152 -7.11 -5.63 -7.09
CA ALA A 152 -6.33 -6.63 -6.35
C ALA A 152 -5.06 -7.07 -7.11
N ILE A 153 -5.17 -7.28 -8.43
CA ILE A 153 -4.04 -7.64 -9.27
C ILE A 153 -3.09 -6.46 -9.43
N GLY A 154 -3.63 -5.26 -9.71
CA GLY A 154 -2.83 -4.06 -9.89
C GLY A 154 -2.00 -3.71 -8.67
N THR A 155 -2.57 -3.79 -7.47
CA THR A 155 -1.84 -3.54 -6.22
C THR A 155 -0.79 -4.61 -5.93
N LYS A 156 -1.10 -5.88 -6.21
CA LYS A 156 -0.11 -6.94 -6.14
C LYS A 156 1.08 -6.67 -7.07
N GLU A 157 0.81 -6.39 -8.34
CA GLU A 157 1.86 -6.28 -9.35
C GLU A 157 2.69 -5.02 -9.19
N LYS A 158 2.05 -3.88 -8.91
CA LYS A 158 2.70 -2.57 -8.91
C LYS A 158 3.25 -2.15 -7.55
N ILE A 159 2.68 -2.64 -6.45
CA ILE A 159 3.11 -2.26 -5.10
C ILE A 159 3.79 -3.45 -4.43
N TRP A 160 3.07 -4.58 -4.31
CA TRP A 160 3.55 -5.71 -3.52
C TRP A 160 4.80 -6.37 -4.13
N ASN A 161 4.80 -6.67 -5.42
CA ASN A 161 5.94 -7.32 -6.07
C ASN A 161 7.19 -6.43 -6.06
N GLU A 162 7.03 -5.11 -6.26
CA GLU A 162 8.13 -4.16 -6.16
C GLU A 162 8.73 -4.15 -4.74
N TRP A 163 7.85 -4.15 -3.74
CA TRP A 163 8.23 -4.23 -2.34
C TRP A 163 8.96 -5.55 -2.01
N CYS A 164 8.44 -6.71 -2.43
CA CYS A 164 9.10 -8.01 -2.26
C CYS A 164 10.48 -8.04 -2.92
N GLY A 165 10.63 -7.43 -4.10
CA GLY A 165 11.92 -7.31 -4.77
C GLY A 165 12.95 -6.57 -3.94
N LYS A 166 12.54 -5.57 -3.15
CA LYS A 166 13.41 -4.83 -2.22
C LYS A 166 13.76 -5.67 -0.99
N ILE A 167 12.78 -6.36 -0.37
CA ILE A 167 13.04 -7.29 0.75
C ILE A 167 14.03 -8.38 0.35
N ASN A 168 13.79 -9.05 -0.76
CA ASN A 168 14.64 -10.17 -1.18
C ASN A 168 16.11 -9.74 -1.37
N LYS A 169 16.36 -8.49 -1.76
CA LYS A 169 17.72 -7.94 -1.85
C LYS A 169 18.33 -7.72 -0.47
N ILE A 170 17.54 -7.24 0.49
CA ILE A 170 17.97 -7.03 1.88
C ILE A 170 18.27 -8.36 2.55
N GLU A 171 17.38 -9.35 2.44
CA GLU A 171 17.58 -10.68 3.02
C GLU A 171 18.84 -11.35 2.46
N LYS A 172 19.03 -11.34 1.13
CA LYS A 172 20.27 -11.84 0.51
C LYS A 172 21.53 -11.14 1.02
N TYR A 173 21.48 -9.82 1.22
CA TYR A 173 22.62 -9.10 1.78
C TYR A 173 22.91 -9.52 3.23
N ILE A 174 21.86 -9.72 4.04
CA ILE A 174 21.98 -10.17 5.43
C ILE A 174 22.57 -11.59 5.48
N ASP A 175 22.08 -12.50 4.64
CA ASP A 175 22.57 -13.89 4.59
C ASP A 175 24.03 -13.96 4.15
N ASN A 176 24.40 -13.23 3.09
CA ASN A 176 25.80 -13.12 2.66
C ASN A 176 26.70 -12.54 3.77
N LYS A 177 26.21 -11.55 4.54
CA LYS A 177 26.95 -10.98 5.68
C LYS A 177 27.12 -12.00 6.82
N LYS A 178 26.10 -12.83 7.09
CA LYS A 178 26.16 -13.92 8.07
C LYS A 178 27.17 -14.98 7.64
N GLU A 179 27.20 -15.37 6.37
CA GLU A 179 28.19 -16.31 5.83
C GLU A 179 29.62 -15.76 5.88
N ILE A 180 29.83 -14.50 5.53
CA ILE A 180 31.15 -13.83 5.65
C ILE A 180 31.60 -13.80 7.13
N ASN A 181 30.69 -13.55 8.06
CA ASN A 181 31.00 -13.56 9.49
C ASN A 181 31.24 -14.98 10.03
N HIS A 182 30.53 -15.99 9.51
CA HIS A 182 30.77 -17.39 9.85
C HIS A 182 32.14 -17.87 9.32
N ASN A 183 32.53 -17.45 8.12
CA ASN A 183 33.85 -17.75 7.55
C ASN A 183 34.99 -17.01 8.27
N LYS A 184 34.73 -15.84 8.87
CA LYS A 184 35.68 -15.14 9.75
C LYS A 184 35.88 -15.82 11.11
N ASN A 185 34.97 -16.70 11.52
CA ASN A 185 35.11 -17.48 12.76
C ASN A 185 35.89 -18.80 12.58
N VAL A 186 36.29 -19.14 11.35
CA VAL A 186 37.13 -20.33 11.05
C VAL A 186 38.63 -19.97 10.94
N THR A 187 39.00 -18.69 10.93
CA THR A 187 40.42 -18.28 10.92
C THR A 187 40.67 -17.10 11.84
N LYS A 188 40.65 -17.36 13.16
CA LYS A 188 41.41 -16.55 14.10
C LYS A 188 42.82 -17.11 14.23
N SER A 189 43.72 -16.66 13.36
CA SER A 189 45.08 -16.33 13.81
C SER A 189 45.77 -15.33 12.87
N LYS A 190 46.13 -14.19 13.46
CA LYS A 190 47.23 -13.28 13.08
C LYS A 190 47.15 -12.59 11.71
N LEU A 191 46.75 -11.30 11.69
CA LEU A 191 47.69 -10.17 11.78
C LEU A 191 46.91 -8.84 11.80
N LYS A 192 47.36 -7.93 12.66
CA LYS A 192 46.84 -6.60 12.89
C LYS A 192 47.61 -5.63 11.98
N LYS A 193 46.95 -4.96 11.01
CA LYS A 193 47.09 -3.51 10.71
C LYS A 193 46.48 -3.09 9.35
N THR A 194 45.81 -1.93 9.44
CA THR A 194 45.54 -0.89 8.42
C THR A 194 44.67 -1.21 7.21
N LYS A 195 43.43 -0.72 7.25
CA LYS A 195 42.70 -0.07 6.14
C LYS A 195 41.53 0.73 6.72
N GLU A 196 41.84 1.90 7.28
CA GLU A 196 40.89 2.77 7.96
C GLU A 196 40.52 4.03 7.14
N GLU A 197 40.93 4.14 5.87
CA GLU A 197 40.82 5.42 5.14
C GLU A 197 40.00 5.41 3.83
N ILE A 198 39.25 4.34 3.50
CA ILE A 198 38.43 4.30 2.27
C ILE A 198 36.91 4.27 2.55
N THR A 199 36.49 3.87 3.76
CA THR A 199 35.06 3.64 4.07
C THR A 199 34.30 4.90 4.50
N ASN A 200 34.99 5.89 5.08
CA ASN A 200 34.31 7.02 5.75
C ASN A 200 33.95 8.18 4.81
N HIS A 201 34.57 8.32 3.64
CA HIS A 201 34.32 9.46 2.74
C HIS A 201 33.10 9.24 1.83
N ILE A 202 32.89 8.01 1.33
CA ILE A 202 31.77 7.66 0.45
C ILE A 202 30.44 7.64 1.23
N GLU A 203 30.45 7.16 2.48
CA GLU A 203 29.25 7.03 3.31
C GLU A 203 28.73 8.39 3.83
N LEU A 204 29.61 9.40 3.96
CA LEU A 204 29.27 10.75 4.39
C LEU A 204 28.75 11.62 3.23
N GLU A 205 29.37 11.55 2.05
CA GLU A 205 28.92 12.26 0.85
C GLU A 205 27.56 11.76 0.33
N GLU A 206 27.30 10.44 0.38
CA GLU A 206 25.98 9.90 0.03
C GLU A 206 24.87 10.32 1.02
N LYS A 207 25.20 10.46 2.31
CA LYS A 207 24.27 10.93 3.35
C LYS A 207 23.90 12.40 3.17
N LEU A 208 24.88 13.27 2.92
CA LEU A 208 24.68 14.71 2.71
C LEU A 208 23.91 14.99 1.40
N THR A 209 24.24 14.27 0.32
CA THR A 209 23.56 14.43 -0.98
C THR A 209 22.10 13.91 -0.94
N ARG A 210 21.81 12.87 -0.14
CA ARG A 210 20.44 12.39 0.12
C ARG A 210 19.62 13.36 0.96
N LEU A 211 20.21 13.93 2.02
CA LEU A 211 19.52 14.90 2.87
C LEU A 211 19.17 16.20 2.12
N ALA A 212 20.06 16.68 1.26
CA ALA A 212 19.83 17.87 0.43
C ALA A 212 18.71 17.67 -0.61
N LYS A 213 18.67 16.51 -1.30
CA LYS A 213 17.60 16.18 -2.26
C LYS A 213 16.25 15.93 -1.59
N ASN A 214 16.24 15.36 -0.37
CA ASN A 214 15.03 15.09 0.39
C ASN A 214 14.34 16.36 0.94
N ASN A 215 15.09 17.43 1.24
CA ASN A 215 14.51 18.69 1.72
C ASN A 215 13.81 19.51 0.61
N LEU A 216 14.34 19.53 -0.62
CA LEU A 216 13.72 20.20 -1.76
C LEU A 216 12.43 19.51 -2.24
N ALA A 217 12.41 18.18 -2.28
CA ALA A 217 11.22 17.40 -2.63
C ALA A 217 10.12 17.46 -1.56
N ARG A 218 10.50 17.57 -0.27
CA ARG A 218 9.59 17.69 0.88
C ARG A 218 8.82 19.01 0.89
N ASN A 219 9.43 20.10 0.45
CA ASN A 219 8.76 21.41 0.37
C ASN A 219 7.76 21.49 -0.81
N ASN A 220 8.10 20.92 -1.97
CA ASN A 220 7.19 20.92 -3.12
C ASN A 220 6.01 19.93 -2.95
N LYS A 221 6.20 18.79 -2.27
CA LYS A 221 5.12 17.84 -1.97
C LYS A 221 4.20 18.29 -0.81
N LYS A 222 4.74 18.96 0.23
CA LYS A 222 3.90 19.58 1.28
C LYS A 222 3.00 20.68 0.73
N LEU A 223 3.47 21.43 -0.27
CA LEU A 223 2.65 22.42 -0.95
C LEU A 223 1.50 21.75 -1.72
N MET A 224 1.76 20.63 -2.40
CA MET A 224 0.75 19.90 -3.18
C MET A 224 -0.30 19.18 -2.29
N SER A 225 0.12 18.55 -1.19
CA SER A 225 -0.82 17.94 -0.24
C SER A 225 -1.66 19.00 0.49
N LYS A 226 -1.08 20.18 0.78
CA LYS A 226 -1.82 21.33 1.30
C LYS A 226 -2.83 21.86 0.28
N VAL A 227 -2.47 22.00 -1.00
CA VAL A 227 -3.38 22.43 -2.07
C VAL A 227 -4.54 21.44 -2.30
N ILE A 228 -4.31 20.14 -2.13
CA ILE A 228 -5.36 19.11 -2.25
C ILE A 228 -6.29 19.14 -1.02
N ALA A 229 -5.73 19.27 0.18
CA ALA A 229 -6.51 19.43 1.41
C ALA A 229 -7.33 20.73 1.38
N ASP A 230 -6.74 21.86 1.00
CA ASP A 230 -7.40 23.17 0.91
C ASP A 230 -8.52 23.15 -0.14
N ARG A 231 -8.33 22.53 -1.31
CA ARG A 231 -9.39 22.37 -2.32
C ARG A 231 -10.54 21.47 -1.84
N TYR A 232 -10.24 20.46 -1.03
CA TYR A 232 -11.24 19.58 -0.46
C TYR A 232 -12.01 20.26 0.68
N ILE A 233 -11.32 21.06 1.50
CA ILE A 233 -11.93 21.91 2.53
C ILE A 233 -12.82 22.98 1.88
N ASP A 234 -12.37 23.66 0.83
CA ASP A 234 -13.16 24.64 0.08
C ASP A 234 -14.44 24.02 -0.49
N HIS A 235 -14.36 22.80 -1.01
CA HIS A 235 -15.53 22.05 -1.47
C HIS A 235 -16.52 21.74 -0.32
N LEU A 236 -16.02 21.31 0.84
CA LEU A 236 -16.86 21.05 2.01
C LEU A 236 -17.53 22.32 2.56
N ILE A 237 -16.82 23.45 2.54
CA ILE A 237 -17.34 24.77 2.96
C ILE A 237 -18.38 25.29 1.97
N THR A 238 -18.15 25.16 0.66
CA THR A 238 -19.12 25.58 -0.37
C THR A 238 -20.39 24.74 -0.38
N GLN A 239 -20.36 23.50 0.12
CA GLN A 239 -21.52 22.61 0.22
C GLN A 239 -22.26 22.70 1.58
N GLN A 240 -21.86 23.61 2.49
CA GLN A 240 -22.43 23.75 3.85
C GLN A 240 -22.50 22.44 4.66
N GLU A 241 -21.63 21.45 4.38
CA GLU A 241 -21.57 20.26 5.21
C GLU A 241 -20.92 20.61 6.55
N ASN A 242 -21.60 20.29 7.66
CA ASN A 242 -21.25 20.72 9.01
C ASN A 242 -19.86 20.17 9.44
N VAL A 243 -18.81 20.94 9.17
CA VAL A 243 -17.37 20.61 9.33
C VAL A 243 -16.98 20.18 10.75
N ASN A 244 -17.83 20.48 11.74
CA ASN A 244 -17.60 20.22 13.16
C ASN A 244 -17.47 18.73 13.55
N LYS A 245 -17.91 17.79 12.72
CA LYS A 245 -17.82 16.34 13.04
C LYS A 245 -16.50 15.67 12.63
N ILE A 246 -15.69 16.31 11.77
CA ILE A 246 -14.46 15.68 11.23
C ILE A 246 -13.25 15.91 12.16
N TRP A 247 -13.25 17.00 12.92
CA TRP A 247 -12.10 17.40 13.75
C TRP A 247 -12.02 16.70 15.12
N THR A 248 -13.09 16.04 15.59
CA THR A 248 -13.14 15.50 16.96
C THR A 248 -12.52 14.11 17.13
N THR A 249 -12.24 13.36 16.05
CA THR A 249 -11.71 11.98 16.18
C THR A 249 -10.21 11.83 15.94
N THR A 250 -9.50 12.86 15.50
CA THR A 250 -8.08 12.74 15.10
C THR A 250 -7.11 13.47 16.04
N TYR A 251 -7.56 14.34 16.95
CA TYR A 251 -6.66 15.16 17.79
C TYR A 251 -7.14 15.45 19.23
N ILE A 252 -7.76 14.49 19.94
CA ILE A 252 -8.07 14.63 21.38
C ILE A 252 -7.35 13.58 22.24
N TYR A 253 -6.03 13.48 22.08
CA TYR A 253 -5.17 12.85 23.11
C TYR A 253 -3.91 13.65 23.44
N MET A 254 -3.83 14.92 23.01
CA MET A 254 -2.71 15.81 23.36
C MET A 254 -3.11 17.13 24.03
N ILE A 255 -4.36 17.27 24.50
CA ILE A 255 -4.75 18.37 25.38
C ILE A 255 -5.55 17.81 26.56
N SER A 256 -4.86 17.09 27.45
CA SER A 256 -5.38 16.80 28.80
C SER A 256 -4.27 16.59 29.84
N LEU A 257 -3.12 17.27 29.68
CA LEU A 257 -2.04 17.29 30.68
C LEU A 257 -1.41 18.67 30.88
N GLU A 258 -2.19 19.74 30.73
CA GLU A 258 -1.86 21.04 31.32
C GLU A 258 -3.14 21.60 31.95
N ASN A 259 -3.34 21.25 33.23
CA ASN A 259 -4.12 21.95 34.26
C ASN A 259 -4.64 20.95 35.31
N ILE A 260 -3.74 20.48 36.18
CA ILE A 260 -3.93 20.37 37.64
C ILE A 260 -2.59 20.76 38.27
#